data_AF-A0A8B9UY33-F1
#
_entry.id   AF-A0A8B9UY33-F1
#
_cell.length_a   1.000
_cell.length_b   1.000
_cell.length_c   1.000
_cell.angle_alpha   90.00
_cell.angle_beta   90.00
_cell.angle_gamma   90.00
#
_symmetry.space_group_name_H-M   'P 1'
#
loop_
_entity.id
_entity.type
_entity.pdbx_description
1 polymer ?
#
loop_
_entity_poly.entity_id
_entity_poly.type
_entity_poly.pdbx_seq_one_letter_code
_entity_poly.pdbx_strand_id
1 'polypeptide(L)'
;GHTMPALSLIALVSVLSAGEHWAQLCSGNPSNRIRGCDRYGCGNFGARERHAGVDVICADGATVYAPFSGQLSGPIRFFHNGNAIDDGVQIRGSGYCVKLVCIHPIRYHGQIQRGQQLGRMLPMQRVFPGIVSHIHVENCDRSDPTPLLKPGKSNQPYRITCVMDGRMFIANNNDTKQHEYSLPYSLPKGSIQKTYKQDCRLHCRKENYY
;
A
#
# COMPACT_ATOMS: atom_id res chain seq x y z
N GLY A 1 45.11 -37.26 19.69
CA GLY A 1 43.86 -36.52 19.92
C GLY A 1 43.89 -35.26 19.09
N HIS A 2 42.99 -35.14 18.12
CA HIS A 2 42.75 -33.90 17.39
C HIS A 2 41.25 -33.62 17.48
N THR A 3 40.91 -32.54 18.17
CA THR A 3 39.54 -32.05 18.39
C THR A 3 39.03 -31.37 17.12
N MET A 4 37.91 -31.86 16.59
CA MET A 4 37.18 -31.27 15.48
C MET A 4 36.51 -29.95 15.92
N PRO A 5 36.57 -28.85 15.15
CA PRO A 5 35.81 -27.65 15.48
C PRO A 5 34.34 -27.88 15.09
N ALA A 6 33.44 -27.64 16.05
CA ALA A 6 32.00 -27.70 15.84
C ALA A 6 31.57 -26.61 14.84
N LEU A 7 30.95 -27.02 13.73
CA LEU A 7 30.24 -26.10 12.84
C LEU A 7 29.00 -25.56 13.54
N SER A 8 29.05 -24.32 14.01
CA SER A 8 27.87 -23.57 14.42
C SER A 8 26.96 -23.32 13.22
N LEU A 9 25.84 -24.04 13.13
CA LEU A 9 24.73 -23.66 12.26
C LEU A 9 24.06 -22.40 12.85
N ILE A 10 24.43 -21.23 12.35
CA ILE A 10 23.65 -20.00 12.58
C ILE A 10 22.48 -20.05 11.59
N ALA A 11 21.31 -20.44 12.09
CA ALA A 11 20.06 -20.27 11.35
C ALA A 11 19.78 -18.77 11.20
N LEU A 12 20.03 -18.23 10.00
CA LEU A 12 19.57 -16.91 9.60
C LEU A 12 18.04 -16.95 9.51
N VAL A 13 17.37 -16.65 10.62
CA VAL A 13 15.95 -16.30 10.61
C VAL A 13 15.86 -14.96 9.89
N SER A 14 15.62 -15.00 8.58
CA SER A 14 15.27 -13.80 7.83
C SER A 14 13.96 -13.28 8.38
N VAL A 15 14.03 -12.27 9.26
CA VAL A 15 12.87 -11.47 9.65
C VAL A 15 12.42 -10.77 8.37
N LEU A 16 11.45 -11.38 7.70
CA LEU A 16 10.66 -10.69 6.70
C LEU A 16 9.99 -9.56 7.46
N SER A 17 10.49 -8.34 7.28
CA SER A 17 9.74 -7.13 7.59
C SER A 17 8.47 -7.22 6.75
N ALA A 18 7.40 -7.78 7.35
CA ALA A 18 6.05 -7.60 6.86
C ALA A 18 5.91 -6.08 6.77
N GLY A 19 5.81 -5.58 5.53
CA GLY A 19 5.85 -4.15 5.28
C GLY A 19 4.92 -3.44 6.25
N GLU A 20 5.44 -2.45 6.99
CA GLU A 20 4.74 -1.75 8.07
C GLU A 20 3.46 -1.02 7.60
N HIS A 21 3.15 -1.11 6.31
CA HIS A 21 2.08 -0.42 5.62
C HIS A 21 1.21 -1.38 4.80
N TRP A 22 -0.06 -1.03 4.72
CA TRP A 22 -1.04 -1.74 3.93
C TRP A 22 -0.71 -1.71 2.44
N ALA A 23 -1.21 -2.71 1.72
CA ALA A 23 -1.16 -2.74 0.27
C ALA A 23 -1.97 -1.59 -0.33
N GLN A 24 -1.77 -1.36 -1.62
CA GLN A 24 -2.65 -0.53 -2.43
C GLN A 24 -4.11 -0.99 -2.27
N LEU A 25 -5.02 -0.07 -1.96
CA LEU A 25 -6.46 -0.38 -1.88
C LEU A 25 -7.15 -0.27 -3.23
N CYS A 26 -6.75 0.67 -4.09
CA CYS A 26 -7.48 0.98 -5.32
C CYS A 26 -6.57 1.00 -6.55
N SER A 27 -6.98 0.37 -7.64
CA SER A 27 -6.16 0.21 -8.87
C SER A 27 -5.63 1.51 -9.47
N GLY A 28 -6.35 2.61 -9.34
CA GLY A 28 -5.91 3.95 -9.81
C GLY A 28 -5.14 4.77 -8.77
N ASN A 29 -4.86 4.23 -7.59
CA ASN A 29 -4.26 4.96 -6.47
C ASN A 29 -3.20 4.10 -5.75
N PRO A 30 -2.01 3.90 -6.35
CA PRO A 30 -0.99 2.99 -5.81
C PRO A 30 -0.41 3.40 -4.46
N SER A 31 -0.50 4.68 -4.10
CA SER A 31 0.04 5.23 -2.86
C SER A 31 -1.02 5.49 -1.78
N ASN A 32 -2.26 4.98 -1.98
CA ASN A 32 -3.37 5.19 -1.04
C ASN A 32 -3.59 6.66 -0.67
N ARG A 33 -3.51 7.55 -1.67
CA ARG A 33 -3.77 8.99 -1.48
C ARG A 33 -5.12 9.21 -0.82
N ILE A 34 -5.11 10.02 0.24
CA ILE A 34 -6.28 10.40 1.02
C ILE A 34 -7.00 11.54 0.29
N ARG A 35 -8.32 11.49 0.27
CA ARG A 35 -9.19 12.53 -0.27
C ARG A 35 -8.98 13.82 0.52
N GLY A 36 -8.77 14.91 -0.21
CA GLY A 36 -8.70 16.26 0.34
C GLY A 36 -10.09 16.78 0.77
N CYS A 37 -10.32 18.07 0.58
CA CYS A 37 -11.63 18.68 0.84
C CYS A 37 -12.35 18.98 -0.48
N ASP A 38 -13.66 18.78 -0.49
CA ASP A 38 -14.58 19.22 -1.54
C ASP A 38 -15.85 19.79 -0.88
N ARG A 39 -16.88 20.09 -1.69
CA ARG A 39 -18.13 20.68 -1.21
C ARG A 39 -18.90 19.82 -0.19
N TYR A 40 -18.57 18.53 -0.06
CA TYR A 40 -19.21 17.60 0.86
C TYR A 40 -18.44 17.45 2.18
N GLY A 41 -17.22 17.96 2.27
CA GLY A 41 -16.36 17.85 3.44
C GLY A 41 -14.96 17.38 3.09
N CYS A 42 -14.22 16.91 4.10
CA CYS A 42 -12.84 16.46 3.95
C CYS A 42 -12.69 14.99 4.34
N GLY A 43 -11.79 14.28 3.66
CA GLY A 43 -11.59 12.84 3.82
C GLY A 43 -10.61 12.40 4.92
N ASN A 44 -10.02 13.35 5.66
CA ASN A 44 -9.05 13.03 6.71
C ASN A 44 -9.72 12.50 7.97
N PHE A 45 -8.99 11.70 8.75
CA PHE A 45 -9.43 11.28 10.08
C PHE A 45 -9.69 12.51 10.97
N GLY A 46 -10.78 12.47 11.75
CA GLY A 46 -11.19 13.57 12.63
C GLY A 46 -11.71 14.81 11.93
N ALA A 47 -11.88 14.79 10.59
CA ALA A 47 -12.49 15.91 9.87
C ALA A 47 -13.88 16.27 10.44
N ARG A 48 -14.10 17.57 10.66
CA ARG A 48 -15.32 18.12 11.31
C ARG A 48 -15.64 17.42 12.65
N GLU A 49 -14.59 17.02 13.39
CA GLU A 49 -14.60 16.42 14.73
C GLU A 49 -15.39 15.10 14.88
N ARG A 50 -15.78 14.46 13.77
CA ARG A 50 -16.63 13.25 13.80
C ARG A 50 -16.27 12.17 12.80
N HIS A 51 -15.38 12.45 11.85
CA HIS A 51 -15.01 11.45 10.85
C HIS A 51 -14.13 10.35 11.47
N ALA A 52 -14.73 9.19 11.75
CA ALA A 52 -14.10 8.05 12.44
C ALA A 52 -13.20 7.18 11.53
N GLY A 53 -13.04 7.57 10.27
CA GLY A 53 -12.24 6.87 9.28
C GLY A 53 -11.46 7.82 8.38
N VAL A 54 -10.93 7.28 7.29
CA VAL A 54 -10.19 8.00 6.26
C VAL A 54 -10.75 7.60 4.90
N ASP A 55 -10.91 8.60 4.03
CA ASP A 55 -11.39 8.41 2.67
C ASP A 55 -10.20 8.25 1.72
N VAL A 56 -9.95 7.04 1.22
CA VAL A 56 -8.89 6.77 0.24
C VAL A 56 -9.45 6.95 -1.16
N ILE A 57 -8.83 7.82 -1.96
CA ILE A 57 -9.30 8.15 -3.32
C ILE A 57 -9.40 6.87 -4.16
N CYS A 58 -10.57 6.65 -4.76
CA CYS A 58 -10.82 5.54 -5.66
C CYS A 58 -11.96 5.86 -6.62
N ALA A 59 -11.71 5.72 -7.92
CA ALA A 59 -12.71 6.02 -8.94
C ALA A 59 -13.86 4.99 -8.94
N ASP A 60 -15.06 5.43 -9.28
CA ASP A 60 -16.23 4.56 -9.43
C ASP A 60 -15.92 3.37 -10.35
N GLY A 61 -16.30 2.16 -9.94
CA GLY A 61 -16.07 0.92 -10.68
C GLY A 61 -14.64 0.37 -10.67
N ALA A 62 -13.68 1.11 -10.11
CA ALA A 62 -12.28 0.68 -10.01
C ALA A 62 -12.14 -0.61 -9.18
N THR A 63 -11.09 -1.37 -9.48
CA THR A 63 -10.78 -2.60 -8.75
C THR A 63 -10.24 -2.24 -7.36
N VAL A 64 -10.79 -2.89 -6.34
CA VAL A 64 -10.38 -2.76 -4.94
C VAL A 64 -9.62 -4.00 -4.51
N TYR A 65 -8.50 -3.82 -3.81
CA TYR A 65 -7.65 -4.88 -3.30
C TYR A 65 -7.65 -4.93 -1.77
N ALA A 66 -7.33 -6.11 -1.21
CA ALA A 66 -7.21 -6.28 0.23
C ALA A 66 -5.94 -5.60 0.77
N PRO A 67 -6.05 -4.69 1.76
CA PRO A 67 -4.90 -3.99 2.34
C PRO A 67 -3.92 -4.92 3.09
N PHE A 68 -4.42 -6.02 3.64
CA PHE A 68 -3.66 -7.04 4.37
C PHE A 68 -4.38 -8.41 4.27
N SER A 69 -3.66 -9.47 4.64
CA SER A 69 -4.24 -10.83 4.67
C SER A 69 -5.12 -11.02 5.90
N GLY A 70 -6.25 -11.69 5.75
CA GLY A 70 -7.14 -11.93 6.88
C GLY A 70 -8.44 -12.63 6.53
N GLN A 71 -9.31 -12.68 7.52
CA GLN A 71 -10.65 -13.24 7.41
C GLN A 71 -11.66 -12.13 7.11
N LEU A 72 -12.48 -12.34 6.08
CA LEU A 72 -13.61 -11.49 5.74
C LEU A 72 -14.82 -11.81 6.62
N SER A 73 -15.51 -10.76 7.04
CA SER A 73 -16.78 -10.80 7.76
C SER A 73 -17.64 -9.63 7.28
N GLY A 74 -18.82 -9.88 6.72
CA GLY A 74 -19.70 -8.86 6.16
C GLY A 74 -21.01 -9.47 5.66
N PRO A 75 -21.97 -8.66 5.16
CA PRO A 75 -21.81 -7.27 4.71
C PRO A 75 -21.73 -6.24 5.84
N ILE A 76 -21.05 -5.11 5.57
CA ILE A 76 -21.05 -3.90 6.40
C ILE A 76 -21.85 -2.81 5.67
N ARG A 77 -22.87 -2.27 6.35
CA ARG A 77 -23.75 -1.21 5.83
C ARG A 77 -23.81 -0.09 6.86
N PHE A 78 -23.39 1.11 6.49
CA PHE A 78 -23.30 2.26 7.39
C PHE A 78 -24.51 3.17 7.29
N PHE A 79 -25.08 3.31 6.10
CA PHE A 79 -26.15 4.26 5.87
C PHE A 79 -27.52 3.68 6.24
N HIS A 80 -27.64 2.35 6.26
CA HIS A 80 -28.87 1.60 6.55
C HIS A 80 -30.09 2.09 5.73
N ASN A 81 -29.84 2.76 4.61
CA ASN A 81 -30.86 3.45 3.80
C ASN A 81 -30.96 2.87 2.40
N GLY A 82 -30.19 1.80 2.09
CA GLY A 82 -30.24 1.10 0.81
C GLY A 82 -29.74 1.93 -0.36
N ASN A 83 -28.99 3.01 -0.12
CA ASN A 83 -28.40 3.79 -1.21
C ASN A 83 -27.36 2.97 -1.99
N ALA A 84 -27.02 3.41 -3.20
CA ALA A 84 -26.16 2.65 -4.12
C ALA A 84 -24.71 2.46 -3.64
N ILE A 85 -24.33 3.05 -2.50
CA ILE A 85 -22.99 2.92 -1.88
C ILE A 85 -23.01 2.23 -0.51
N ASP A 86 -24.18 1.78 -0.03
CA ASP A 86 -24.36 1.17 1.30
C ASP A 86 -23.97 -0.32 1.32
N ASP A 87 -22.72 -0.57 0.97
CA ASP A 87 -22.13 -1.90 0.97
C ASP A 87 -20.63 -1.85 1.30
N GLY A 88 -20.12 -2.97 1.81
CA GLY A 88 -18.79 -3.07 2.37
C GLY A 88 -18.52 -4.38 3.08
N VAL A 89 -17.32 -4.50 3.63
CA VAL A 89 -16.84 -5.70 4.32
C VAL A 89 -15.88 -5.33 5.42
N GLN A 90 -15.83 -6.15 6.47
CA GLN A 90 -14.81 -6.10 7.49
C GLN A 90 -13.74 -7.15 7.23
N ILE A 91 -12.48 -6.78 7.41
CA ILE A 91 -11.32 -7.69 7.34
C ILE A 91 -10.64 -7.70 8.71
N ARG A 92 -10.40 -8.89 9.25
CA ARG A 92 -9.62 -9.08 10.49
C ARG A 92 -8.46 -10.05 10.24
N GLY A 93 -7.24 -9.62 10.53
CA GLY A 93 -6.04 -10.41 10.27
C GLY A 93 -4.77 -9.57 10.37
N SER A 94 -3.61 -10.21 10.44
CA SER A 94 -2.30 -9.53 10.52
C SER A 94 -2.19 -8.49 11.65
N GLY A 95 -2.95 -8.64 12.74
CA GLY A 95 -2.99 -7.67 13.84
C GLY A 95 -3.91 -6.46 13.60
N TYR A 96 -4.62 -6.41 12.47
CA TYR A 96 -5.52 -5.31 12.09
C TYR A 96 -6.99 -5.77 12.07
N CYS A 97 -7.89 -4.79 12.24
CA CYS A 97 -9.32 -4.95 12.04
C CYS A 97 -9.86 -3.68 11.38
N VAL A 98 -10.39 -3.82 10.16
CA VAL A 98 -10.80 -2.67 9.33
C VAL A 98 -12.13 -2.95 8.66
N LYS A 99 -12.99 -1.94 8.61
CA LYS A 99 -14.18 -1.88 7.78
C LYS A 99 -13.85 -1.08 6.52
N LEU A 100 -14.13 -1.68 5.36
CA LEU A 100 -14.01 -1.04 4.06
C LEU A 100 -15.42 -0.86 3.49
N VAL A 101 -15.83 0.39 3.29
CA VAL A 101 -17.18 0.78 2.86
C VAL A 101 -17.12 1.54 1.54
N CYS A 102 -18.25 1.61 0.85
CA CYS A 102 -18.41 2.10 -0.53
C CYS A 102 -17.85 1.13 -1.58
N ILE A 103 -17.81 -0.16 -1.27
CA ILE A 103 -17.31 -1.21 -2.17
C ILE A 103 -18.31 -2.36 -2.27
N HIS A 104 -18.32 -3.04 -3.42
CA HIS A 104 -18.99 -4.33 -3.58
C HIS A 104 -17.94 -5.45 -3.58
N PRO A 105 -17.80 -6.21 -2.49
CA PRO A 105 -16.88 -7.34 -2.41
C PRO A 105 -17.31 -8.47 -3.36
N ILE A 106 -16.34 -9.21 -3.91
CA ILE A 106 -16.62 -10.44 -4.68
C ILE A 106 -17.23 -11.52 -3.77
N ARG A 107 -16.87 -11.49 -2.49
CA ARG A 107 -17.42 -12.34 -1.42
C ARG A 107 -17.31 -11.62 -0.08
N TYR A 108 -18.25 -11.88 0.83
CA TYR A 108 -18.30 -11.26 2.16
C TYR A 108 -17.63 -12.07 3.27
N HIS A 109 -17.38 -13.36 3.01
CA HIS A 109 -16.80 -14.29 3.97
C HIS A 109 -15.64 -15.06 3.34
N GLY A 110 -14.81 -15.63 4.20
CA GLY A 110 -13.66 -16.46 3.83
C GLY A 110 -12.33 -15.72 3.95
N GLN A 111 -11.25 -16.46 3.70
CA GLN A 111 -9.89 -15.92 3.75
C GLN A 111 -9.60 -15.04 2.53
N ILE A 112 -8.77 -14.02 2.71
CA ILE A 112 -8.24 -13.16 1.65
C ILE A 112 -6.76 -12.88 1.89
N GLN A 113 -5.99 -12.77 0.81
CA GLN A 113 -4.57 -12.44 0.88
C GLN A 113 -4.34 -10.94 0.60
N ARG A 114 -3.31 -10.36 1.21
CA ARG A 114 -2.85 -8.99 0.93
C ARG A 114 -2.65 -8.79 -0.58
N GLY A 115 -3.21 -7.71 -1.13
CA GLY A 115 -3.13 -7.38 -2.55
C GLY A 115 -4.06 -8.19 -3.46
N GLN A 116 -4.77 -9.20 -2.93
CA GLN A 116 -5.78 -9.93 -3.70
C GLN A 116 -6.95 -9.00 -4.03
N GLN A 117 -7.54 -9.19 -5.21
CA GLN A 117 -8.78 -8.50 -5.58
C GLN A 117 -9.88 -8.80 -4.56
N LEU A 118 -10.37 -7.75 -3.91
CA LEU A 118 -11.44 -7.80 -2.92
C LEU A 118 -12.80 -7.54 -3.56
N GLY A 119 -12.88 -6.57 -4.49
CA GLY A 119 -14.15 -6.08 -4.98
C GLY A 119 -14.01 -4.98 -6.01
N ARG A 120 -15.11 -4.21 -6.18
CA ARG A 120 -15.14 -3.00 -6.99
C ARG A 120 -15.68 -1.82 -6.18
N MET A 121 -15.22 -0.63 -6.51
CA MET A 121 -15.74 0.62 -5.99
C MET A 121 -17.18 0.85 -6.47
N LEU A 122 -18.08 1.20 -5.56
CA LEU A 122 -19.49 1.50 -5.87
C LEU A 122 -19.63 2.84 -6.61
N PRO A 123 -20.75 3.09 -7.30
CA PRO A 123 -20.93 4.29 -8.12
C PRO A 123 -21.26 5.53 -7.27
N MET A 124 -20.27 6.05 -6.54
CA MET A 124 -20.41 7.17 -5.63
C MET A 124 -20.90 8.45 -6.30
N GLN A 125 -20.50 8.72 -7.54
CA GLN A 125 -20.95 9.91 -8.27
C GLN A 125 -22.47 9.93 -8.52
N ARG A 126 -23.13 8.77 -8.50
CA ARG A 126 -24.59 8.71 -8.61
C ARG A 126 -25.31 9.17 -7.35
N VAL A 127 -24.67 9.03 -6.19
CA VAL A 127 -25.24 9.41 -4.89
C VAL A 127 -24.80 10.82 -4.50
N PHE A 128 -23.53 11.17 -4.75
CA PHE A 128 -22.94 12.46 -4.42
C PHE A 128 -22.20 13.06 -5.63
N PRO A 129 -22.92 13.67 -6.60
CA PRO A 129 -22.29 14.26 -7.77
C PRO A 129 -21.27 15.35 -7.41
N GLY A 130 -20.02 15.17 -7.83
CA GLY A 130 -18.94 16.12 -7.58
C GLY A 130 -18.19 15.93 -6.26
N ILE A 131 -18.47 14.87 -5.51
CA ILE A 131 -17.57 14.41 -4.44
C ILE A 131 -16.32 13.80 -5.08
N VAL A 132 -15.17 13.82 -4.42
CA VAL A 132 -14.06 12.95 -4.86
C VAL A 132 -14.40 11.51 -4.49
N SER A 133 -14.57 10.62 -5.47
CA SER A 133 -14.88 9.21 -5.20
C SER A 133 -13.80 8.54 -4.34
N HIS A 134 -14.22 7.76 -3.34
CA HIS A 134 -13.32 7.20 -2.34
C HIS A 134 -13.87 5.93 -1.68
N ILE A 135 -12.96 5.09 -1.18
CA ILE A 135 -13.27 4.02 -0.23
C ILE A 135 -13.19 4.61 1.17
N HIS A 136 -14.24 4.42 1.98
CA HIS A 136 -14.18 4.78 3.38
C HIS A 136 -13.51 3.66 4.18
N VAL A 137 -12.43 4.00 4.88
CA VAL A 137 -11.58 3.06 5.63
C VAL A 137 -11.65 3.41 7.11
N GLU A 138 -12.19 2.51 7.92
CA GLU A 138 -12.35 2.71 9.36
C GLU A 138 -11.75 1.52 10.13
N ASN A 139 -10.85 1.78 11.08
CA ASN A 139 -10.43 0.75 12.03
C ASN A 139 -11.62 0.35 12.92
N CYS A 140 -11.75 -0.94 13.26
CA CYS A 140 -12.89 -1.43 14.04
C CYS A 140 -13.05 -0.73 15.41
N ASP A 141 -11.96 -0.27 16.00
CA ASP A 141 -11.89 0.46 17.27
C ASP A 141 -11.98 1.99 17.11
N ARG A 142 -12.16 2.48 15.86
CA ARG A 142 -12.21 3.90 15.48
C ARG A 142 -10.91 4.68 15.72
N SER A 143 -9.79 3.99 15.86
CA SER A 143 -8.46 4.61 15.84
C SER A 143 -8.07 5.11 14.44
N ASP A 144 -7.10 6.03 14.36
CA ASP A 144 -6.64 6.62 13.09
C ASP A 144 -5.89 5.58 12.21
N PRO A 145 -6.41 5.22 11.01
CA PRO A 145 -5.75 4.29 10.10
C PRO A 145 -4.65 4.94 9.25
N THR A 146 -4.50 6.27 9.28
CA THR A 146 -3.59 7.04 8.42
C THR A 146 -2.13 6.53 8.40
N PRO A 147 -1.51 6.14 9.54
CA PRO A 147 -0.14 5.66 9.55
C PRO A 147 0.08 4.39 8.71
N LEU A 148 -0.95 3.55 8.58
CA LEU A 148 -0.89 2.27 7.86
C LEU A 148 -1.13 2.47 6.35
N LEU A 149 -1.78 3.56 5.95
CA LEU A 149 -2.11 3.87 4.56
C LEU A 149 -0.96 4.53 3.80
N LYS A 150 -0.15 5.35 4.47
CA LYS A 150 0.99 6.03 3.83
C LYS A 150 2.11 5.03 3.59
N PRO A 151 2.54 4.74 2.35
CA PRO A 151 3.73 3.92 2.17
C PRO A 151 4.91 4.60 2.86
N GLY A 152 5.63 3.85 3.68
CA GLY A 152 6.95 4.25 4.18
C GLY A 152 7.83 4.65 3.00
N LYS A 153 8.79 5.54 3.25
CA LYS A 153 9.68 6.15 2.23
C LYS A 153 10.37 5.14 1.29
N SER A 154 10.32 3.84 1.58
CA SER A 154 10.81 2.73 0.78
C SER A 154 9.93 2.32 -0.41
N ASN A 155 8.62 2.59 -0.38
CA ASN A 155 7.65 2.15 -1.41
C ASN A 155 7.13 3.30 -2.30
N GLN A 156 7.70 4.51 -2.20
CA GLN A 156 7.36 5.60 -3.11
C GLN A 156 7.96 5.35 -4.50
N PRO A 157 7.23 5.58 -5.60
CA PRO A 157 7.79 5.48 -6.93
C PRO A 157 9.01 6.38 -7.05
N TYR A 158 10.14 5.79 -7.43
CA TYR A 158 11.37 6.51 -7.66
C TYR A 158 12.01 6.05 -8.97
N ARG A 159 12.69 6.98 -9.61
CA ARG A 159 13.57 6.71 -10.74
C ARG A 159 15.00 6.93 -10.31
N ILE A 160 15.82 5.90 -10.47
CA ILE A 160 17.28 6.03 -10.35
C ILE A 160 17.81 6.24 -11.76
N THR A 161 18.50 7.36 -11.95
CA THR A 161 19.29 7.61 -13.16
C THR A 161 20.76 7.53 -12.80
N CYS A 162 21.51 6.63 -13.42
CA CYS A 162 22.94 6.49 -13.23
C CYS A 162 23.67 6.76 -14.54
N VAL A 163 24.79 7.48 -14.49
CA VAL A 163 25.70 7.67 -15.63
C VAL A 163 27.01 6.92 -15.35
N MET A 164 27.36 5.99 -16.24
CA MET A 164 28.63 5.25 -16.22
C MET A 164 29.31 5.40 -17.57
N ASP A 165 30.54 5.92 -17.58
CA ASP A 165 31.37 6.13 -18.78
C ASP A 165 30.60 6.73 -19.98
N GLY A 166 29.76 7.75 -19.71
CA GLY A 166 28.98 8.46 -20.73
C GLY A 166 27.67 7.77 -21.17
N ARG A 167 27.31 6.62 -20.60
CA ARG A 167 26.04 5.92 -20.86
C ARG A 167 25.06 6.11 -19.70
N MET A 168 23.78 6.36 -20.01
CA MET A 168 22.71 6.58 -19.05
C MET A 168 21.92 5.29 -18.80
N PHE A 169 21.70 4.96 -17.54
CA PHE A 169 20.93 3.82 -17.06
C PHE A 169 19.76 4.32 -16.22
N ILE A 170 18.57 3.75 -16.43
CA ILE A 170 17.33 4.15 -15.75
C ILE A 170 16.72 2.91 -15.10
N ALA A 171 16.43 2.98 -13.80
CA ALA A 171 15.71 1.94 -13.06
C ALA A 171 14.52 2.55 -12.32
N ASN A 172 13.37 1.89 -12.41
CA ASN A 172 12.14 2.26 -11.71
C ASN A 172 11.75 1.16 -10.72
N ASN A 173 11.26 1.51 -9.54
CA ASN A 173 10.78 0.53 -8.56
C ASN A 173 9.34 0.03 -8.79
N ASN A 174 8.65 0.54 -9.82
CA ASN A 174 7.31 0.09 -10.23
C ASN A 174 7.34 -0.95 -11.37
N ASP A 175 8.50 -1.24 -11.96
CA ASP A 175 8.62 -2.28 -12.97
C ASP A 175 8.57 -3.66 -12.30
N THR A 176 7.40 -4.29 -12.33
CA THR A 176 7.19 -5.69 -11.92
C THR A 176 7.76 -6.69 -12.91
N LYS A 177 8.27 -6.22 -14.06
CA LYS A 177 9.13 -7.02 -14.92
C LYS A 177 10.56 -6.90 -14.39
N GLN A 178 11.05 -7.95 -13.75
CA GLN A 178 12.49 -8.22 -13.68
C GLN A 178 13.00 -8.39 -15.12
N HIS A 179 13.22 -7.30 -15.84
CA HIS A 179 14.23 -7.31 -16.87
C HIS A 179 15.54 -7.25 -16.11
N GLU A 180 16.18 -8.41 -16.04
CA GLU A 180 17.56 -8.61 -15.67
C GLU A 180 18.43 -7.77 -16.63
N TYR A 181 18.50 -6.46 -16.37
CA TYR A 181 19.61 -5.67 -16.88
C TYR A 181 20.78 -6.04 -16.00
N SER A 182 21.57 -6.99 -16.48
CA SER A 182 22.82 -7.43 -15.88
C SER A 182 23.71 -6.21 -15.66
N LEU A 183 23.70 -5.67 -14.44
CA LEU A 183 24.80 -4.81 -14.00
C LEU A 183 26.04 -5.72 -13.97
N PRO A 184 27.17 -5.33 -14.60
CA PRO A 184 28.36 -6.18 -14.64
C PRO A 184 29.00 -6.42 -13.26
N TYR A 185 28.45 -5.85 -12.19
CA TYR A 185 28.90 -6.11 -10.82
C TYR A 185 27.72 -6.28 -9.87
N SER A 186 27.73 -7.43 -9.19
CA SER A 186 26.88 -7.75 -8.04
C SER A 186 27.10 -6.75 -6.90
N LEU A 187 26.11 -5.90 -6.64
CA LEU A 187 26.12 -5.03 -5.45
C LEU A 187 25.97 -5.90 -4.18
N PRO A 188 26.77 -5.66 -3.12
CA PRO A 188 26.63 -6.40 -1.87
C PRO A 188 25.25 -6.15 -1.25
N LYS A 189 24.58 -7.22 -0.80
CA LYS A 189 23.33 -7.11 -0.04
C LYS A 189 23.62 -6.42 1.31
N GLY A 190 23.14 -5.18 1.51
CA GLY A 190 23.10 -4.57 2.84
C GLY A 190 23.34 -3.06 2.99
N SER A 191 23.27 -2.22 1.97
CA SER A 191 23.61 -0.79 2.11
C SER A 191 22.50 0.16 1.63
N ILE A 192 21.54 0.45 2.51
CA ILE A 192 20.80 1.71 2.49
C ILE A 192 21.47 2.64 3.49
N GLN A 193 21.87 3.82 3.01
CA GLN A 193 22.43 4.97 3.72
C GLN A 193 23.86 4.80 4.27
N LYS A 194 24.84 5.26 3.49
CA LYS A 194 25.79 6.30 3.90
C LYS A 194 26.64 6.73 2.72
N THR A 195 26.97 8.01 2.72
CA THR A 195 27.82 8.75 1.78
C THR A 195 29.05 7.93 1.35
N TYR A 196 29.12 7.48 0.11
CA TYR A 196 30.36 6.94 -0.47
C TYR A 196 30.99 7.98 -1.37
N LYS A 197 31.81 8.82 -0.74
CA LYS A 197 32.84 9.61 -1.41
C LYS A 197 34.13 8.82 -1.26
N GLN A 198 34.48 8.00 -2.27
CA GLN A 198 35.84 7.66 -2.70
C GLN A 198 35.80 6.42 -3.64
N ASP A 199 36.21 6.66 -4.89
CA ASP A 199 36.58 5.69 -5.94
C ASP A 199 35.54 4.79 -6.64
N CYS A 200 34.48 5.39 -7.22
CA CYS A 200 33.77 4.76 -8.35
C CYS A 200 33.26 5.81 -9.35
N ARG A 201 33.46 5.60 -10.66
CA ARG A 201 32.91 6.41 -11.77
C ARG A 201 31.38 6.22 -11.93
N LEU A 202 30.61 6.34 -10.84
CA LEU A 202 29.16 6.32 -10.87
C LEU A 202 28.61 7.64 -10.34
N HIS A 203 27.90 8.38 -11.18
CA HIS A 203 27.00 9.43 -10.74
C HIS A 203 25.57 8.92 -10.80
N CYS A 204 24.96 8.62 -9.65
CA CYS A 204 23.55 8.22 -9.56
C CYS A 204 22.73 9.31 -8.88
N ARG A 205 21.58 9.63 -9.47
CA ARG A 205 20.56 10.53 -8.92
C ARG A 205 19.26 9.76 -8.71
N LYS A 206 18.69 9.86 -7.52
CA LYS A 206 17.34 9.38 -7.21
C LYS A 206 16.36 10.54 -7.35
N GLU A 207 15.37 10.37 -8.22
CA GLU A 207 14.25 11.29 -8.38
C GLU A 207 13.00 10.61 -7.81
N ASN A 208 12.42 11.21 -6.78
CA ASN A 208 11.16 10.74 -6.22
C ASN A 208 10.01 11.37 -7.01
N TYR A 209 9.01 10.57 -7.37
CA TYR A 209 7.76 11.08 -7.92
C TYR A 209 6.81 11.36 -6.76
N TYR A 210 6.35 12.61 -6.65
CA TYR A 210 5.41 13.07 -5.62
C TYR A 210 3.99 13.14 -6.16
#